data_AF-A0A972N031-F1
#
_entry.id   AF-A0A972N031-F1
#
_cell.length_a   1.000
_cell.length_b   1.000
_cell.length_c   1.000
_cell.angle_alpha   90.00
_cell.angle_beta   90.00
_cell.angle_gamma   90.00
#
_symmetry.space_group_name_H-M   'P 1'
#
loop_
_entity.id
_entity.type
_entity.pdbx_description
1 polymer ?
#
loop_
_entity_poly.entity_id
_entity_poly.type
_entity_poly.pdbx_seq_one_letter_code
_entity_poly.pdbx_strand_id
1 'polypeptide(L)'
;MKRRSYLDRASKRLYYSLAEVEQITGLSRRRIYALEEMGFIRTRQRNGRRLYAREDLEKLLDFQLLLQEYPPEVIVRSYDELKLLAKLKRYRNTLTKVRNRIRRFFKENGYEP
;
A
#
# COMPACT_ATOMS: atom_id res chain seq x y z
N MET A 1 -7.13 -15.48 -30.14
CA MET A 1 -7.72 -14.88 -28.91
C MET A 1 -6.64 -14.79 -27.82
N LYS A 2 -6.06 -13.61 -27.56
CA LYS A 2 -5.04 -13.43 -26.50
C LYS A 2 -5.73 -13.30 -25.14
N ARG A 3 -5.56 -14.28 -24.24
CA ARG A 3 -5.95 -14.16 -22.83
C ARG A 3 -5.08 -13.08 -22.18
N ARG A 4 -5.59 -11.85 -22.09
CA ARG A 4 -4.95 -10.79 -21.29
C ARG A 4 -4.92 -11.29 -19.84
N SER A 5 -3.71 -11.44 -19.31
CA SER A 5 -3.42 -11.78 -17.92
C SER A 5 -4.22 -10.86 -16.98
N TYR A 6 -4.76 -11.40 -15.89
CA TYR A 6 -5.44 -10.61 -14.86
C TYR A 6 -4.52 -9.53 -14.25
N LEU A 7 -3.19 -9.75 -14.30
CA LEU A 7 -2.19 -8.79 -13.83
C LEU A 7 -2.10 -7.55 -14.73
N ASP A 8 -2.45 -7.67 -16.02
CA ASP A 8 -2.42 -6.57 -17.00
C ASP A 8 -3.58 -5.57 -16.85
N ARG A 9 -4.63 -5.94 -16.11
CA ARG A 9 -5.75 -5.03 -15.82
C ARG A 9 -5.48 -4.16 -14.59
N ALA A 10 -4.75 -4.69 -13.60
CA ALA A 10 -4.41 -3.98 -12.37
C ALA A 10 -3.38 -2.86 -12.61
N SER A 11 -2.50 -3.02 -13.61
CA SER A 11 -1.43 -2.08 -13.95
C SER A 11 -1.87 -0.83 -14.71
N LYS A 12 -3.14 -0.72 -15.14
CA LYS A 12 -3.66 0.43 -15.92
C LYS A 12 -4.46 1.46 -15.13
N ARG A 13 -4.72 1.24 -13.84
CA ARG A 13 -5.58 2.14 -13.06
C ARG A 13 -4.76 3.32 -12.54
N LEU A 14 -5.04 4.51 -13.07
CA LEU A 14 -4.27 5.73 -12.76
C LEU A 14 -4.68 6.39 -11.44
N TYR A 15 -5.91 6.15 -10.97
CA TYR A 15 -6.45 6.80 -9.78
C TYR A 15 -7.29 5.87 -8.91
N TYR A 16 -7.24 6.12 -7.61
CA TYR A 16 -7.96 5.41 -6.56
C TYR A 16 -8.86 6.37 -5.79
N SER A 17 -10.08 5.96 -5.49
CA SER A 17 -10.97 6.73 -4.62
C SER A 17 -10.54 6.67 -3.15
N LEU A 18 -10.99 7.62 -2.32
CA LEU A 18 -10.71 7.60 -0.88
C LEU A 18 -11.07 6.27 -0.20
N ALA A 19 -12.21 5.69 -0.53
CA ALA A 19 -12.64 4.41 0.05
C ALA A 19 -11.71 3.26 -0.34
N GLU A 20 -11.23 3.24 -1.59
CA GLU A 20 -10.25 2.25 -2.04
C GLU A 20 -8.90 2.45 -1.36
N VAL A 21 -8.46 3.70 -1.19
CA VAL A 21 -7.21 4.01 -0.48
C VAL A 21 -7.29 3.54 0.98
N GLU A 22 -8.39 3.83 1.67
CA GLU A 22 -8.66 3.36 3.04
C GLU A 22 -8.61 1.83 3.12
N GLN A 23 -9.29 1.13 2.21
CA GLN A 23 -9.32 -0.33 2.17
C GLN A 23 -7.95 -0.95 1.90
N ILE A 24 -7.19 -0.39 0.95
CA ILE A 24 -5.90 -0.95 0.52
C ILE A 24 -4.81 -0.68 1.57
N THR A 25 -4.78 0.53 2.14
CA THR A 25 -3.72 0.95 3.05
C THR A 25 -4.01 0.63 4.50
N GLY A 26 -5.28 0.47 4.87
CA GLY A 26 -5.72 0.33 6.25
C GLY A 26 -5.64 1.63 7.06
N LEU A 27 -5.29 2.76 6.42
CA LEU A 27 -5.27 4.07 7.06
C LEU A 27 -6.68 4.65 7.15
N SER A 28 -7.02 5.23 8.30
CA SER A 28 -8.29 5.93 8.47
C SER A 28 -8.34 7.20 7.62
N ARG A 29 -9.56 7.60 7.20
CA ARG A 29 -9.76 8.85 6.44
C ARG A 29 -9.14 10.07 7.12
N ARG A 30 -9.26 10.17 8.45
CA ARG A 30 -8.67 11.26 9.24
C ARG A 30 -7.15 11.34 9.05
N ARG A 31 -6.47 10.19 9.03
CA ARG A 31 -5.02 10.14 8.78
C ARG A 31 -4.68 10.51 7.35
N ILE A 32 -5.46 10.03 6.38
CA ILE A 32 -5.27 10.37 4.96
C ILE A 32 -5.39 11.89 4.77
N TYR A 33 -6.42 12.52 5.33
CA TYR A 33 -6.59 13.97 5.26
C TYR A 33 -5.45 14.74 5.92
N ALA A 34 -4.99 14.32 7.10
CA ALA A 34 -3.83 14.94 7.75
C ALA A 34 -2.57 14.86 6.87
N LEU A 35 -2.37 13.75 6.14
CA LEU A 35 -1.23 13.60 5.23
C LEU A 35 -1.37 14.42 3.94
N GLU A 36 -2.60 14.70 3.49
CA GLU A 36 -2.83 15.69 2.43
C GLU A 36 -2.51 17.11 2.93
N GLU A 37 -2.94 17.48 4.12
CA GLU A 37 -2.67 18.79 4.74
C GLU A 37 -1.17 19.02 4.95
N MET A 38 -0.44 17.97 5.33
CA MET A 38 1.02 17.98 5.43
C MET A 38 1.73 17.98 4.06
N GLY A 39 0.99 17.89 2.94
CA GLY A 39 1.55 17.88 1.58
C GLY A 39 2.30 16.58 1.21
N PHE A 40 2.20 15.54 2.04
CA PHE A 40 2.90 14.27 1.83
C PHE A 40 2.36 13.51 0.61
N ILE A 41 1.05 13.55 0.45
CA ILE A 41 0.28 13.03 -0.69
C ILE A 41 -0.54 14.15 -1.32
N ARG A 42 -0.93 13.95 -2.58
CA ARG A 42 -1.76 14.93 -3.30
C ARG A 42 -3.06 14.29 -3.78
N THR A 43 -4.14 15.03 -3.64
CA THR A 43 -5.47 14.59 -4.08
C THR A 43 -5.89 15.39 -5.30
N ARG A 44 -6.48 14.70 -6.28
CA ARG A 44 -7.18 15.34 -7.39
C ARG A 44 -8.67 15.30 -7.11
N GLN A 45 -9.35 16.41 -7.31
CA GLN A 45 -10.79 16.45 -7.21
C GLN A 45 -11.43 16.30 -8.60
N ARG A 46 -12.40 15.39 -8.73
CA ARG A 46 -13.22 15.23 -9.93
C ARG A 46 -14.66 14.96 -9.51
N ASN A 47 -15.59 15.82 -9.91
CA ASN A 47 -17.02 15.74 -9.56
C ASN A 47 -17.25 15.58 -8.04
N GLY A 48 -16.54 16.35 -7.21
CA GLY A 48 -16.62 16.27 -5.75
C GLY A 48 -15.98 15.01 -5.13
N ARG A 49 -15.38 14.13 -5.93
CA ARG A 49 -14.69 12.93 -5.44
C ARG A 49 -13.18 13.17 -5.36
N ARG A 50 -12.58 12.71 -4.26
CA ARG A 50 -11.13 12.67 -4.06
C ARG A 50 -10.54 11.45 -4.75
N LEU A 51 -9.55 11.69 -5.59
CA LEU A 51 -8.85 10.70 -6.39
C LEU A 51 -7.34 10.81 -6.15
N TYR A 52 -6.72 9.70 -5.80
CA TYR A 52 -5.30 9.59 -5.47
C TYR A 52 -4.57 8.85 -6.56
N ALA A 53 -3.39 9.31 -6.95
CA ALA A 53 -2.59 8.62 -7.94
C ALA A 53 -2.00 7.34 -7.34
N ARG A 54 -1.46 6.49 -8.21
CA ARG A 54 -0.78 5.26 -7.76
C ARG A 54 0.41 5.59 -6.86
N GLU A 55 1.15 6.65 -7.15
CA GLU A 55 2.32 7.07 -6.38
C GLU A 55 1.93 7.47 -4.95
N ASP A 56 0.78 8.14 -4.78
CA ASP A 56 0.24 8.48 -3.45
C ASP A 56 -0.16 7.22 -2.67
N LEU A 57 -0.77 6.24 -3.35
CA LEU A 57 -1.11 4.96 -2.74
C LEU A 57 0.16 4.21 -2.27
N GLU A 58 1.22 4.21 -3.08
CA GLU A 58 2.49 3.58 -2.72
C GLU A 58 3.14 4.27 -1.50
N LYS A 59 3.12 5.61 -1.45
CA LYS A 59 3.56 6.40 -0.29
C LYS A 59 2.77 6.08 0.97
N LEU A 60 1.45 5.96 0.88
CA LEU A 60 0.58 5.64 2.02
C LEU A 60 0.82 4.23 2.56
N LEU A 61 1.05 3.27 1.66
CA LEU A 61 1.43 1.91 2.06
C LEU A 61 2.80 1.88 2.76
N ASP A 62 3.76 2.70 2.31
CA ASP A 62 5.06 2.84 2.99
C ASP A 62 4.90 3.50 4.35
N PHE A 63 4.11 4.58 4.41
CA PHE A 63 3.80 5.30 5.64
C PHE A 63 3.22 4.35 6.70
N GLN A 64 2.22 3.53 6.33
CA GLN A 64 1.63 2.55 7.23
C GLN A 64 2.65 1.56 7.82
N LEU A 65 3.66 1.17 7.04
CA LEU A 65 4.70 0.24 7.50
C LEU A 65 5.72 0.91 8.44
N LEU A 66 5.93 2.21 8.28
CA LEU A 66 6.86 2.99 9.10
C LEU A 66 6.24 3.47 10.42
N LEU A 67 4.92 3.57 10.50
CA LEU A 67 4.17 4.02 11.68
C LEU A 67 4.45 3.21 12.97
N GLN A 68 4.97 1.98 12.85
CA GLN A 68 5.33 1.17 14.00
C GLN A 68 6.61 1.64 14.70
N GLU A 69 7.46 2.39 13.98
CA GLU A 69 8.82 2.73 14.42
C GLU A 69 9.08 4.23 14.46
N TYR A 70 8.33 5.02 13.68
CA TYR A 70 8.55 6.44 13.55
C TYR A 70 7.23 7.21 13.73
N PRO A 71 7.28 8.39 14.36
CA PRO A 71 6.11 9.26 14.43
C PRO A 71 5.77 9.82 13.04
N PRO A 72 4.49 10.12 12.76
CA PRO A 72 4.01 10.64 11.48
C PRO A 72 4.85 11.77 10.89
N GLU A 73 5.23 12.74 11.72
CA GLU A 73 5.93 13.96 11.31
C GLU A 73 7.35 13.65 10.83
N VAL A 74 8.02 12.70 11.48
CA VAL A 74 9.35 12.22 11.06
C VAL A 74 9.26 11.47 9.75
N ILE A 75 8.24 10.62 9.58
CA ILE A 75 8.04 9.88 8.32
C ILE A 75 7.85 10.85 7.16
N VAL A 76 7.01 11.88 7.32
CA VAL A 76 6.75 12.86 6.27
C VAL A 76 8.01 13.64 5.92
N ARG A 77 8.75 14.13 6.92
CA ARG A 77 9.95 14.96 6.71
C ARG A 77 11.13 14.18 6.11
N SER A 78 11.32 12.92 6.51
CA SER A 78 12.47 12.08 6.12
C SER A 78 12.08 10.94 5.17
N TYR A 79 10.97 11.09 4.43
CA TYR A 79 10.44 10.00 3.61
C TYR A 79 11.44 9.47 2.58
N ASP A 80 12.21 10.35 1.93
CA ASP A 80 13.16 9.93 0.90
C ASP A 80 14.28 9.02 1.43
N GLU A 81 14.64 9.19 2.70
CA GLU A 81 15.62 8.34 3.40
C GLU A 81 14.96 7.04 3.85
N LEU A 82 13.72 7.12 4.34
CA LEU A 82 12.98 5.99 4.90
C LEU A 82 12.30 5.09 3.85
N LYS A 83 12.12 5.56 2.61
CA LYS A 83 11.40 4.81 1.57
C LYS A 83 12.02 3.46 1.26
N LEU A 84 13.36 3.35 1.34
CA LEU A 84 14.03 2.07 1.10
C LEU A 84 13.74 1.08 2.23
N LEU A 85 13.75 1.56 3.48
CA LEU A 85 13.38 0.76 4.64
C LEU A 85 11.92 0.29 4.55
N ALA A 86 11.01 1.16 4.14
CA ALA A 86 9.60 0.80 3.93
C ALA A 86 9.44 -0.28 2.84
N LYS A 87 10.16 -0.15 1.71
CA LYS A 87 10.18 -1.18 0.64
C LYS A 87 10.72 -2.52 1.14
N LEU A 88 11.81 -2.51 1.91
CA LEU A 88 12.37 -3.73 2.51
C LEU A 88 11.36 -4.41 3.45
N LYS A 89 10.68 -3.64 4.31
CA LYS A 89 9.61 -4.15 5.18
C LYS A 89 8.46 -4.75 4.36
N ARG A 90 8.02 -4.06 3.30
CA ARG A 90 6.96 -4.55 2.41
C ARG A 90 7.32 -5.88 1.76
N TYR A 91 8.57 -6.01 1.31
CA TYR A 91 9.08 -7.25 0.73
C TYR A 91 9.11 -8.39 1.76
N ARG A 92 9.66 -8.14 2.96
CA ARG A 92 9.68 -9.11 4.06
C ARG A 92 8.28 -9.58 4.47
N ASN A 93 7.31 -8.66 4.55
CA ASN A 93 5.92 -8.98 4.86
C ASN A 93 5.29 -9.85 3.75
N THR A 94 5.56 -9.53 2.49
CA THR A 94 5.09 -10.32 1.34
C THR A 94 5.69 -11.73 1.38
N LEU A 95 7.00 -11.87 1.58
CA LEU A 95 7.65 -13.17 1.69
C LEU A 95 7.09 -14.00 2.84
N THR A 96 6.83 -13.36 4.00
CA THR A 96 6.22 -14.03 5.15
C THR A 96 4.82 -14.54 4.83
N LYS A 97 3.99 -13.73 4.16
CA LYS A 97 2.65 -14.14 3.71
C LYS A 97 2.72 -15.31 2.72
N VAL A 98 3.62 -15.24 1.73
CA VAL A 98 3.83 -16.31 0.75
C VAL A 98 4.27 -17.59 1.45
N ARG A 99 5.28 -17.51 2.33
CA ARG A 99 5.76 -18.65 3.14
C ARG A 99 4.62 -19.27 3.96
N ASN A 100 3.81 -18.46 4.63
CA ASN A 100 2.71 -18.95 5.45
C ASN A 100 1.61 -19.60 4.60
N ARG A 101 1.35 -19.07 3.40
CA ARG A 101 0.41 -19.66 2.44
C ARG A 101 0.92 -21.01 1.92
N ILE A 102 2.21 -21.11 1.58
CA ILE A 102 2.84 -22.36 1.18
C ILE A 102 2.72 -23.39 2.31
N ARG A 103 3.12 -23.04 3.54
CA ARG A 103 2.98 -23.92 4.71
C ARG A 103 1.55 -24.42 4.90
N ARG A 104 0.56 -23.54 4.76
CA ARG A 104 -0.85 -23.91 4.86
C ARG A 104 -1.25 -24.89 3.77
N PHE A 105 -0.86 -24.64 2.52
CA PHE A 105 -1.13 -25.54 1.40
C PHE A 105 -0.55 -26.95 1.65
N PHE A 106 0.71 -27.05 2.09
CA PHE A 106 1.35 -28.32 2.41
C PHE A 106 0.59 -29.07 3.52
N LYS A 107 0.26 -28.38 4.62
CA LYS A 107 -0.53 -28.95 5.73
C LYS A 107 -1.91 -29.43 5.30
N GLU A 108 -2.64 -28.65 4.51
CA GLU A 108 -4.00 -28.99 4.04
C GLU A 108 -4.03 -30.19 3.08
N ASN A 109 -2.92 -30.46 2.39
CA ASN A 109 -2.83 -31.53 1.40
C ASN A 109 -2.06 -32.77 1.92
N GLY A 110 -1.81 -32.87 3.23
CA GLY A 110 -1.13 -34.01 3.84
C GLY A 110 0.34 -34.17 3.42
N TYR A 111 0.91 -33.14 2.79
CA TYR A 111 2.34 -33.06 2.51
C TYR A 111 3.00 -32.35 3.69
N GLU A 112 3.11 -32.99 4.84
CA GLU A 112 4.16 -32.59 5.78
C GLU A 112 5.49 -33.14 5.26
N PRO A 113 6.66 -32.57 5.62
CA PRO A 113 7.83 -33.43 5.74
C PRO A 113 7.53 -34.58 6.72
#